data_AF-A0A1A8ACL9-F1
#
_entry.id   AF-A0A1A8ACL9-F1
#
_cell.length_a   1.000
_cell.length_b   1.000
_cell.length_c   1.000
_cell.angle_alpha   90.00
_cell.angle_beta   90.00
_cell.angle_gamma   90.00
#
_symmetry.space_group_name_H-M   'P 1'
#
loop_
_entity.id
_entity.type
_entity.pdbx_description
1 polymer ?
#
loop_
_entity_poly.entity_id
_entity_poly.type
_entity_poly.pdbx_seq_one_letter_code
_entity_poly.pdbx_strand_id
1 'polypeptide(L)'
;VSANSVKGRVNGKHIQCTFLALLPTSTSRATGFTVSVSSGAYNDTTEDLGNPSPVIKAAVANLTDPNANVTNEVNTTTPVVDTNATTAAPVGTDTTLSVAVNTTATAVTSNTIPVAPLSDTVTTTDCGSKKLCVAEPKTCDPSASNKCYFISAKQQSGQLYDFELSGQSDGYIAAGLSTSSGQ
;
A
#
# COMPACT_ATOMS: atom_id res chain seq x y z
N VAL A 1 0.34 9.02 -14.71
CA VAL A 1 -0.14 7.62 -14.64
C VAL A 1 -1.66 7.68 -14.71
N SER A 2 -2.30 6.89 -15.57
CA SER A 2 -3.76 6.75 -15.59
C SER A 2 -4.14 5.37 -15.05
N ALA A 3 -5.07 5.34 -14.11
CA ALA A 3 -5.68 4.11 -13.62
C ALA A 3 -6.96 3.84 -14.42
N ASN A 4 -7.14 2.61 -14.88
CA ASN A 4 -8.30 2.16 -15.65
C ASN A 4 -8.82 0.84 -15.09
N SER A 5 -10.05 0.47 -15.46
CA SER A 5 -10.66 -0.80 -15.06
C SER A 5 -10.67 -1.01 -13.54
N VAL A 6 -10.92 0.06 -12.79
CA VAL A 6 -10.92 0.05 -11.33
C VAL A 6 -12.08 -0.83 -10.84
N LYS A 7 -11.73 -1.84 -10.04
CA LYS A 7 -12.69 -2.69 -9.34
C LYS A 7 -12.44 -2.59 -7.84
N GLY A 8 -13.49 -2.58 -7.06
CA GLY A 8 -13.39 -2.43 -5.61
C GLY A 8 -14.43 -3.24 -4.86
N ARG A 9 -14.11 -3.59 -3.62
CA ARG A 9 -15.07 -4.10 -2.64
C ARG A 9 -14.68 -3.66 -1.23
N VAL A 10 -15.69 -3.41 -0.41
CA VAL A 10 -15.54 -3.02 1.00
C VAL A 10 -16.37 -3.96 1.85
N ASN A 11 -15.75 -4.62 2.83
CA ASN A 11 -16.43 -5.46 3.81
C ASN A 11 -16.04 -5.02 5.22
N GLY A 12 -16.90 -4.23 5.85
CA GLY A 12 -16.55 -3.52 7.08
C GLY A 12 -15.38 -2.56 6.83
N LYS A 13 -14.30 -2.69 7.60
CA LYS A 13 -13.07 -1.89 7.41
C LYS A 13 -12.12 -2.46 6.35
N HIS A 14 -12.39 -3.66 5.82
CA HIS A 14 -11.52 -4.32 4.85
C HIS A 14 -11.83 -3.79 3.45
N ILE A 15 -10.85 -3.11 2.85
CA ILE A 15 -10.95 -2.49 1.53
C ILE A 15 -10.02 -3.24 0.58
N GLN A 16 -10.56 -3.65 -0.57
CA GLN A 16 -9.80 -4.31 -1.61
C GLN A 16 -10.12 -3.72 -2.97
N CYS A 17 -9.07 -3.39 -3.72
CA CYS A 17 -9.18 -2.75 -5.02
C CYS A 17 -8.20 -3.37 -6.01
N THR A 18 -8.62 -3.45 -7.27
CA THR A 18 -7.72 -3.76 -8.38
C THR A 18 -7.86 -2.73 -9.47
N PHE A 19 -6.76 -2.41 -10.14
CA PHE A 19 -6.78 -1.47 -11.25
C PHE A 19 -5.61 -1.72 -12.20
N LEU A 20 -5.84 -1.39 -13.47
CA LEU A 20 -4.80 -1.36 -14.46
C LEU A 20 -4.16 0.03 -14.49
N ALA A 21 -2.84 0.10 -14.56
CA ALA A 21 -2.12 1.36 -14.70
C ALA A 21 -1.07 1.28 -15.81
N LEU A 22 -0.99 2.35 -16.61
CA LEU A 22 0.11 2.56 -17.56
C LEU A 22 1.25 3.29 -16.85
N LEU A 23 2.35 2.58 -16.63
CA LEU A 23 3.56 3.13 -16.02
C LEU A 23 4.52 3.59 -17.12
N PRO A 24 5.15 4.76 -16.98
CA PRO A 24 6.16 5.19 -17.95
C PRO A 24 7.33 4.19 -18.00
N THR A 25 7.82 3.87 -19.20
CA THR A 25 9.06 3.09 -19.35
C THR A 25 10.25 3.86 -18.78
N SER A 26 11.00 3.23 -17.89
CA SER A 26 12.37 3.66 -17.59
C SER A 26 13.27 3.23 -18.76
N THR A 27 13.56 4.13 -19.69
CA THR A 27 14.42 3.85 -20.87
C THR A 27 15.92 3.71 -20.53
N SER A 28 16.28 3.48 -19.26
CA SER A 28 17.67 3.24 -18.86
C SER A 28 17.73 2.22 -17.73
N ARG A 29 18.67 1.27 -17.85
CA ARG A 29 18.88 0.05 -17.04
C ARG A 29 19.19 0.27 -15.54
N ALA A 30 18.70 1.34 -14.89
CA ALA A 30 19.15 1.70 -13.53
C ALA A 30 18.17 2.45 -12.59
N THR A 31 16.86 2.56 -12.83
CA THR A 31 15.98 3.30 -11.91
C THR A 31 14.92 2.41 -11.25
N GLY A 32 15.08 2.14 -9.96
CA GLY A 32 14.07 1.47 -9.14
C GLY A 32 12.83 2.35 -8.93
N PHE A 33 11.67 1.71 -8.75
CA PHE A 33 10.43 2.35 -8.32
C PHE A 33 10.35 2.33 -6.80
N THR A 34 9.80 3.38 -6.19
CA THR A 34 9.32 3.30 -4.81
C THR A 34 7.82 3.11 -4.84
N VAL A 35 7.35 2.01 -4.27
CA VAL A 35 5.93 1.72 -4.05
C VAL A 35 5.58 2.08 -2.62
N SER A 36 4.47 2.79 -2.40
CA SER A 36 3.97 3.09 -1.06
C SER A 36 2.49 2.75 -0.93
N VAL A 37 2.07 2.32 0.25
CA VAL A 37 0.67 2.19 0.63
C VAL A 37 0.43 3.04 1.87
N SER A 38 -0.69 3.75 1.89
CA SER A 38 -1.15 4.53 3.04
C SER A 38 -2.63 4.30 3.29
N SER A 39 -3.07 4.46 4.52
CA SER A 39 -4.50 4.50 4.88
C SER A 39 -4.85 5.83 5.55
N GLY A 40 -6.13 6.23 5.46
CA GLY A 40 -6.61 7.45 6.09
C GLY A 40 -8.11 7.42 6.30
N ALA A 41 -8.59 8.31 7.16
CA ALA A 41 -10.02 8.50 7.37
C ALA A 41 -10.69 9.15 6.16
N TYR A 42 -11.97 8.86 5.96
CA TYR A 42 -12.83 9.51 4.97
C TYR A 42 -14.06 10.03 5.70
N ASN A 43 -14.39 11.30 5.48
CA ASN A 43 -15.60 11.90 6.02
C ASN A 43 -16.68 11.89 4.94
N ASP A 44 -17.72 11.09 5.13
CA ASP A 44 -18.83 10.96 4.17
C ASP A 44 -19.74 12.20 4.11
N THR A 45 -19.70 13.03 5.15
CA THR A 45 -20.54 14.23 5.28
C THR A 45 -19.90 15.43 4.56
N THR A 46 -18.57 15.53 4.61
CA THR A 46 -17.82 16.62 3.96
C THR A 46 -17.13 16.18 2.67
N GLU A 47 -17.18 14.89 2.34
CA GLU A 47 -16.46 14.25 1.23
C GLU A 47 -14.92 14.41 1.31
N ASP A 48 -14.39 14.76 2.48
CA ASP A 48 -12.96 15.02 2.68
C ASP A 48 -12.16 13.75 2.99
N LEU A 49 -10.95 13.70 2.42
CA LEU A 49 -9.93 12.71 2.76
C LEU A 49 -9.07 13.25 3.91
N GLY A 50 -9.00 12.51 5.01
CA GLY A 50 -8.08 12.80 6.11
C GLY A 50 -6.63 12.52 5.74
N ASN A 51 -5.70 12.99 6.59
CA ASN A 51 -4.26 12.81 6.36
C ASN A 51 -3.87 11.33 6.21
N PRO A 52 -3.11 10.96 5.16
CA PRO A 52 -2.67 9.59 4.96
C PRO A 52 -1.59 9.19 5.98
N SER A 53 -1.76 8.04 6.62
CA SER A 53 -0.74 7.34 7.41
C SER A 53 -0.05 6.30 6.52
N PRO A 54 1.25 6.41 6.24
CA PRO A 54 1.97 5.40 5.47
C PRO A 54 2.07 4.09 6.26
N VAL A 55 1.91 2.96 5.56
CA VAL A 55 2.00 1.61 6.12
C VAL A 55 2.97 0.73 5.35
N ILE A 56 3.12 0.98 4.04
CA ILE A 56 4.15 0.36 3.20
C ILE A 56 4.94 1.45 2.48
N LYS A 57 6.26 1.29 2.44
CA LYS A 57 7.18 2.03 1.59
C LYS A 57 8.29 1.07 1.21
N ALA A 58 8.47 0.86 -0.08
CA ALA A 58 9.25 -0.24 -0.59
C ALA A 58 10.00 0.21 -1.85
N ALA A 59 11.33 0.16 -1.80
CA ALA A 59 12.15 0.32 -2.99
C ALA A 59 12.15 -0.99 -3.80
N VAL A 60 11.82 -0.87 -5.08
CA VAL A 60 11.69 -1.98 -6.02
C VAL A 60 12.62 -1.72 -7.20
N ALA A 61 13.69 -2.51 -7.33
CA ALA A 61 14.63 -2.37 -8.45
C ALA A 61 13.96 -2.59 -9.81
N ASN A 62 13.03 -3.56 -9.90
CA ASN A 62 12.29 -3.86 -11.11
C ASN A 62 10.90 -4.44 -10.78
N LEU A 63 9.83 -3.76 -11.22
CA LEU A 63 8.44 -4.24 -11.04
C LEU A 63 8.11 -5.48 -11.87
N THR A 64 8.90 -5.79 -12.92
CA THR A 64 8.73 -7.00 -13.73
C THR A 64 9.46 -8.20 -13.15
N ASP A 65 10.25 -8.03 -12.09
CA ASP A 65 10.89 -9.13 -11.39
C ASP A 65 9.99 -9.57 -10.23
N PRO A 66 9.20 -10.65 -10.39
CA PRO A 66 8.31 -11.09 -9.32
C PRO A 66 9.08 -11.60 -8.09
N ASN A 67 10.36 -11.94 -8.22
CA ASN A 67 11.23 -12.42 -7.15
C ASN A 67 12.04 -11.30 -6.47
N ALA A 68 11.84 -10.04 -6.84
CA ALA A 68 12.59 -8.95 -6.23
C ALA A 68 12.42 -8.96 -4.71
N ASN A 69 13.55 -8.93 -3.98
CA ASN A 69 13.51 -8.88 -2.52
C ASN A 69 13.16 -7.46 -2.07
N VAL A 70 11.90 -7.27 -1.73
CA VAL A 70 11.36 -5.99 -1.29
C VAL A 70 11.13 -6.03 0.22
N THR A 71 11.60 -5.00 0.91
CA THR A 71 11.42 -4.83 2.36
C THR A 71 10.56 -3.60 2.59
N ASN A 72 9.67 -3.66 3.58
CA ASN A 72 8.96 -2.49 4.04
C ASN A 72 9.90 -1.61 4.87
N GLU A 73 10.08 -0.37 4.47
CA GLU A 73 10.95 0.62 5.10
C GLU A 73 10.17 1.58 6.02
N VAL A 74 8.85 1.40 6.15
CA VAL A 74 8.08 2.17 7.12
C VAL A 74 8.40 1.60 8.50
N ASN A 75 9.15 2.36 9.30
CA ASN A 75 9.25 2.12 10.75
C ASN A 75 7.89 2.44 11.40
N THR A 76 6.91 1.55 11.24
CA THR A 76 5.71 1.57 12.07
C THR A 76 6.06 0.91 13.39
N THR A 77 6.32 1.70 14.44
CA THR A 77 5.95 1.27 15.78
C THR A 77 4.44 1.04 15.74
N THR A 78 4.02 -0.19 15.49
CA THR A 78 2.65 -0.61 15.68
C THR A 78 2.28 -0.30 17.13
N PRO A 79 1.19 0.45 17.40
CA PRO A 79 0.54 0.30 18.69
C PRO A 79 -0.04 -1.12 18.66
N VAL A 80 0.73 -2.06 19.19
CA VAL A 80 0.19 -3.34 19.63
C VAL A 80 -0.78 -2.96 20.75
N VAL A 81 -2.07 -2.82 20.43
CA VAL A 81 -3.12 -2.88 21.44
C VAL A 81 -3.24 -4.35 21.81
N ASP A 82 -2.35 -4.80 22.69
CA ASP A 82 -2.54 -6.04 23.43
C ASP A 82 -3.46 -5.73 24.61
N THR A 83 -4.75 -5.96 24.42
CA THR A 83 -5.71 -6.02 25.52
C THR A 83 -5.56 -7.36 26.25
N ASN A 84 -4.58 -7.45 27.15
CA ASN A 84 -4.66 -8.05 28.50
C ASN A 84 -3.29 -8.53 29.00
N ALA A 85 -2.64 -7.77 29.89
CA ALA A 85 -1.88 -8.34 31.01
C ALA A 85 -1.55 -7.28 32.06
N THR A 86 -1.91 -7.58 33.31
CA THR A 86 -1.66 -6.81 34.52
C THR A 86 -0.18 -6.79 34.94
N THR A 87 0.25 -5.64 35.47
CA THR A 87 1.31 -5.39 36.47
C THR A 87 2.76 -5.79 36.18
N ALA A 88 3.63 -4.79 35.91
CA ALA A 88 4.77 -4.36 36.74
C ALA A 88 5.88 -3.69 35.88
N ALA A 89 6.34 -2.50 36.30
CA ALA A 89 7.52 -1.79 35.78
C ALA A 89 8.83 -2.51 36.23
N PRO A 90 10.06 -2.23 35.70
CA PRO A 90 10.62 -0.88 35.52
C PRO A 90 11.59 -0.61 34.32
N VAL A 91 11.74 0.69 34.03
CA VAL A 91 12.93 1.46 33.58
C VAL A 91 13.70 1.06 32.32
N GLY A 92 13.73 1.99 31.35
CA GLY A 92 14.72 2.09 30.28
C GLY A 92 14.51 3.38 29.49
N THR A 93 15.38 4.37 29.71
CA THR A 93 15.47 5.64 28.99
C THR A 93 15.62 5.42 27.49
N ASP A 94 14.68 5.89 26.67
CA ASP A 94 14.90 6.03 25.23
C ASP A 94 14.45 7.41 24.75
N THR A 95 15.38 8.10 24.11
CA THR A 95 15.24 9.47 23.64
C THR A 95 14.57 9.40 22.28
N THR A 96 13.25 9.63 22.23
CA THR A 96 12.45 9.56 21.01
C THR A 96 12.83 10.69 20.04
N LEU A 97 13.73 10.40 19.10
CA LEU A 97 13.98 11.23 17.93
C LEU A 97 12.82 11.07 16.95
N SER A 98 11.84 11.96 17.03
CA SER A 98 10.75 12.07 16.06
C SER A 98 11.31 12.56 14.72
N VAL A 99 11.52 11.65 13.77
CA VAL A 99 11.78 12.02 12.38
C VAL A 99 10.43 12.37 11.74
N ALA A 100 10.14 13.66 11.63
CA ALA A 100 9.05 14.14 10.79
C ALA A 100 9.40 13.82 9.34
N VAL A 101 8.68 12.85 8.74
CA VAL A 101 8.71 12.65 7.28
C VAL A 101 7.79 13.70 6.68
N ASN A 102 8.41 14.74 6.12
CA ASN A 102 7.73 15.85 5.48
C ASN A 102 7.24 15.42 4.10
N THR A 103 6.17 14.62 4.03
CA THR A 103 5.51 14.32 2.77
C THR A 103 4.62 15.49 2.38
N THR A 104 5.12 16.35 1.49
CA THR A 104 4.33 17.40 0.84
C THR A 104 3.25 16.73 -0.03
N ALA A 105 2.04 16.59 0.51
CA ALA A 105 0.90 16.08 -0.24
C ALA A 105 0.56 17.08 -1.35
N THR A 106 0.76 16.67 -2.61
CA THR A 106 0.29 17.45 -3.76
C THR A 106 -1.21 17.26 -3.87
N ALA A 107 -1.96 18.33 -4.12
CA ALA A 107 -3.40 18.27 -4.32
C ALA A 107 -3.74 17.26 -5.43
N VAL A 108 -4.49 16.21 -5.08
CA VAL A 108 -4.94 15.18 -6.02
C VAL A 108 -6.22 15.69 -6.66
N THR A 109 -6.26 15.84 -7.98
CA THR A 109 -7.52 16.10 -8.69
C THR A 109 -8.33 14.81 -8.68
N SER A 110 -9.43 14.78 -7.93
CA SER A 110 -10.37 13.65 -7.87
C SER A 110 -11.08 13.48 -9.21
N ASN A 111 -10.56 12.60 -10.06
CA ASN A 111 -11.31 12.08 -11.19
C ASN A 111 -12.12 10.87 -10.72
N THR A 112 -13.44 11.03 -10.60
CA THR A 112 -14.35 9.92 -10.28
C THR A 112 -14.46 8.97 -11.46
N ILE A 113 -13.78 7.83 -11.40
CA ILE A 113 -13.92 6.73 -12.36
C ILE A 113 -14.99 5.77 -11.81
N PRO A 114 -15.95 5.29 -12.62
CA PRO A 114 -16.91 4.29 -12.16
C PRO A 114 -16.16 3.04 -11.69
N VAL A 115 -16.30 2.73 -10.39
CA VAL A 115 -15.73 1.52 -9.77
C VAL A 115 -16.70 0.37 -10.01
N ALA A 116 -16.22 -0.68 -10.69
CA ALA A 116 -16.97 -1.91 -10.82
C ALA A 116 -16.82 -2.78 -9.54
N PRO A 117 -17.79 -3.65 -9.22
CA PRO A 117 -17.65 -4.55 -8.09
C PRO A 117 -16.50 -5.54 -8.33
N LEU A 118 -15.66 -5.73 -7.32
CA LEU A 118 -14.63 -6.75 -7.32
C LEU A 118 -15.25 -8.08 -6.81
N SER A 119 -15.41 -9.05 -7.70
CA SER A 119 -16.03 -10.35 -7.37
C SER A 119 -15.11 -11.29 -6.60
N ASP A 120 -13.81 -11.24 -6.88
CA ASP A 120 -12.82 -12.13 -6.30
C ASP A 120 -11.98 -11.45 -5.23
N THR A 121 -11.52 -12.25 -4.27
CA THR A 121 -10.67 -11.80 -3.19
C THR A 121 -9.24 -11.54 -3.65
N VAL A 122 -8.59 -10.45 -3.21
CA VAL A 122 -7.15 -10.24 -3.45
C VAL A 122 -6.38 -11.23 -2.58
N THR A 123 -5.46 -11.98 -3.20
CA THR A 123 -4.69 -13.04 -2.52
C THR A 123 -3.20 -12.90 -2.79
N THR A 124 -2.38 -13.67 -2.06
CA THR A 124 -0.94 -13.83 -2.35
C THR A 124 -0.66 -14.82 -3.49
N THR A 125 -1.68 -15.32 -4.19
CA THR A 125 -1.49 -16.25 -5.32
C THR A 125 -0.59 -15.61 -6.38
N ASP A 126 0.39 -16.37 -6.86
CA ASP A 126 1.41 -15.96 -7.84
C ASP A 126 2.45 -14.92 -7.35
N CYS A 127 2.45 -14.54 -6.06
CA CYS A 127 3.55 -13.76 -5.50
C CYS A 127 4.87 -14.52 -5.65
N GLY A 128 5.94 -13.85 -6.11
CA GLY A 128 7.24 -14.50 -6.36
C GLY A 128 7.36 -15.18 -7.72
N SER A 129 6.24 -15.53 -8.38
CA SER A 129 6.29 -16.24 -9.66
C SER A 129 5.79 -15.41 -10.84
N LYS A 130 4.69 -14.67 -10.67
CA LYS A 130 4.11 -13.83 -11.76
C LYS A 130 3.84 -12.40 -11.35
N LYS A 131 3.75 -12.13 -10.05
CA LYS A 131 3.55 -10.78 -9.54
C LYS A 131 4.50 -10.50 -8.39
N LEU A 132 4.98 -9.27 -8.35
CA LEU A 132 5.70 -8.74 -7.21
C LEU A 132 4.69 -8.41 -6.12
N CYS A 133 5.03 -8.67 -4.86
CA CYS A 133 4.14 -8.42 -3.73
C CYS A 133 4.88 -7.79 -2.56
N VAL A 134 4.20 -6.89 -1.87
CA VAL A 134 4.62 -6.32 -0.60
C VAL A 134 3.45 -6.42 0.37
N ALA A 135 3.71 -6.94 1.57
CA ALA A 135 2.70 -7.12 2.59
C ALA A 135 3.23 -6.59 3.93
N GLU A 136 2.35 -6.00 4.73
CA GLU A 136 2.61 -5.59 6.10
C GLU A 136 1.46 -6.06 7.01
N PRO A 137 1.70 -7.00 7.95
CA PRO A 137 2.95 -7.75 8.17
C PRO A 137 3.35 -8.64 6.98
N LYS A 138 4.65 -8.93 6.82
CA LYS A 138 5.19 -9.68 5.65
C LYS A 138 4.52 -11.02 5.35
N THR A 139 4.01 -11.71 6.38
CA THR A 139 3.37 -13.04 6.25
C THR A 139 1.84 -12.99 6.34
N CYS A 140 1.24 -11.80 6.25
CA CYS A 140 -0.21 -11.66 6.34
C CYS A 140 -0.92 -12.15 5.07
N ASP A 141 -2.16 -12.58 5.24
CA ASP A 141 -3.04 -12.97 4.14
C ASP A 141 -4.00 -11.82 3.79
N PRO A 142 -3.91 -11.20 2.60
CA PRO A 142 -4.79 -10.12 2.17
C PRO A 142 -6.21 -10.60 1.86
N SER A 143 -6.43 -11.92 1.80
CA SER A 143 -7.75 -12.50 1.62
C SER A 143 -8.57 -12.52 2.90
N ALA A 144 -7.89 -12.55 4.04
CA ALA A 144 -8.48 -12.49 5.35
C ALA A 144 -8.64 -11.04 5.82
N SER A 145 -9.68 -10.77 6.62
CA SER A 145 -9.93 -9.44 7.21
C SER A 145 -9.03 -9.14 8.42
N ASN A 146 -7.79 -9.61 8.37
CA ASN A 146 -6.79 -9.39 9.41
C ASN A 146 -6.11 -8.04 9.11
N LYS A 147 -5.33 -7.47 10.04
CA LYS A 147 -4.54 -6.24 9.83
C LYS A 147 -3.44 -6.46 8.77
N CYS A 148 -3.83 -6.56 7.51
CA CYS A 148 -2.97 -6.91 6.38
C CYS A 148 -3.07 -5.82 5.33
N TYR A 149 -2.00 -5.03 5.21
CA TYR A 149 -1.82 -4.14 4.08
C TYR A 149 -1.03 -4.86 3.02
N PHE A 150 -1.51 -4.81 1.78
CA PHE A 150 -0.94 -5.55 0.67
C PHE A 150 -0.98 -4.71 -0.59
N ILE A 151 0.10 -4.79 -1.36
CA ILE A 151 0.14 -4.33 -2.73
C ILE A 151 0.85 -5.35 -3.62
N SER A 152 0.29 -5.63 -4.79
CA SER A 152 0.96 -6.40 -5.83
C SER A 152 1.09 -5.60 -7.12
N ALA A 153 2.07 -5.98 -7.94
CA ALA A 153 2.23 -5.50 -9.30
C ALA A 153 2.48 -6.68 -10.24
N LYS A 154 1.66 -6.80 -11.27
CA LYS A 154 1.79 -7.82 -12.33
C LYS A 154 1.85 -7.14 -13.68
N GLN A 155 2.94 -7.32 -14.40
CA GLN A 155 3.01 -6.83 -15.77
C GLN A 155 2.06 -7.63 -16.66
N GLN A 156 1.16 -6.95 -17.36
CA GLN A 156 0.24 -7.57 -18.31
C GLN A 156 0.86 -7.56 -19.71
N SER A 157 1.23 -6.37 -20.18
CA SER A 157 1.91 -6.18 -21.47
C SER A 157 2.61 -4.83 -21.52
N GLY A 158 3.88 -4.82 -21.91
CA GLY A 158 4.67 -3.59 -22.04
C GLY A 158 4.65 -2.73 -20.77
N GLN A 159 3.97 -1.58 -20.84
CA GLN A 159 3.86 -0.61 -19.75
C GLN A 159 2.58 -0.76 -18.92
N LEU A 160 1.72 -1.71 -19.27
CA LEU A 160 0.46 -1.96 -18.59
C LEU A 160 0.68 -2.94 -17.44
N TYR A 161 0.39 -2.49 -16.23
CA TYR A 161 0.47 -3.27 -15.01
C TYR A 161 -0.90 -3.40 -14.38
N ASP A 162 -1.14 -4.56 -13.81
CA ASP A 162 -2.26 -4.84 -12.93
C ASP A 162 -1.78 -4.71 -11.48
N PHE A 163 -2.48 -3.88 -10.72
CA PHE A 163 -2.20 -3.60 -9.32
C PHE A 163 -3.36 -4.09 -8.48
N GLU A 164 -3.04 -4.79 -7.39
CA GLU A 164 -4.00 -5.19 -6.39
C GLU A 164 -3.62 -4.55 -5.06
N LEU A 165 -4.60 -3.97 -4.37
CA LEU A 165 -4.47 -3.41 -3.04
C LEU A 165 -5.42 -4.13 -2.08
N SER A 166 -4.94 -4.39 -0.88
CA SER A 166 -5.76 -4.81 0.26
C SER A 166 -5.33 -4.04 1.51
N GLY A 167 -6.28 -3.71 2.38
CA GLY A 167 -5.96 -3.04 3.63
C GLY A 167 -7.18 -2.86 4.53
N GLN A 168 -6.92 -2.55 5.80
CA GLN A 168 -7.97 -2.13 6.73
C GLN A 168 -7.95 -0.62 6.95
N SER A 169 -9.06 0.05 6.73
CA SER A 169 -9.17 1.49 6.97
C SER A 169 -10.59 1.87 7.37
N ASP A 170 -10.72 2.94 8.15
CA ASP A 170 -12.01 3.60 8.43
C ASP A 170 -12.43 4.58 7.32
N GLY A 171 -11.61 4.73 6.28
CA GLY A 171 -11.94 5.55 5.13
C GLY A 171 -11.38 4.96 3.85
N TYR A 172 -10.15 5.33 3.52
CA TYR A 172 -9.51 4.96 2.27
C TYR A 172 -8.19 4.22 2.48
N ILE A 173 -7.78 3.50 1.44
CA ILE A 173 -6.41 3.05 1.22
C ILE A 173 -5.93 3.67 -0.10
N ALA A 174 -4.67 4.06 -0.15
CA ALA A 174 -4.05 4.68 -1.33
C ALA A 174 -2.72 4.01 -1.64
N ALA A 175 -2.41 3.88 -2.93
CA ALA A 175 -1.09 3.50 -3.41
C ALA A 175 -0.40 4.70 -4.06
N GLY A 176 0.90 4.81 -3.81
CA GLY A 176 1.80 5.74 -4.47
C GLY A 176 2.87 4.99 -5.24
N LEU A 177 3.26 5.53 -6.39
CA LEU A 177 4.39 5.05 -7.18
C LEU A 177 5.26 6.24 -7.57
N SER A 178 6.57 6.13 -7.37
CA SER A 178 7.55 7.12 -7.80
C SER A 178 8.77 6.47 -8.43
N THR A 179 9.43 7.18 -9.34
CA THR A 179 10.63 6.73 -10.08
C THR A 179 11.93 7.25 -9.46
N SER A 180 11.88 7.82 -8.26
CA SER A 180 13.02 8.39 -7.55
C SER A 180 13.44 7.47 -6.42
N SER A 181 14.70 7.02 -6.44
CA SER A 181 15.38 6.32 -5.35
C SER A 181 15.75 7.26 -4.19
N GLY A 182 14.86 8.18 -3.81
CA GLY A 182 15.16 9.17 -2.78
C GLY A 182 13.91 9.85 -2.24
N GLN A 183 13.53 9.46 -1.02
CA GLN A 183 13.28 10.38 0.10
C GLN A 183 13.55 9.62 1.40
#